data_AF-A0A135LQQ6-F1
#
_entry.id   AF-A0A135LQQ6-F1
#
_cell.length_a   1.000
_cell.length_b   1.000
_cell.length_c   1.000
_cell.angle_alpha   90.00
_cell.angle_beta   90.00
_cell.angle_gamma   90.00
#
_symmetry.space_group_name_H-M   'P 1'
#
loop_
_entity.id
_entity.type
_entity.pdbx_description
1 polymer ?
#
loop_
_entity_poly.entity_id
_entity_poly.type
_entity_poly.pdbx_seq_one_letter_code
_entity_poly.pdbx_strand_id
1 'polypeptide(L)'
;MEGYPPELLDPDTVNELETLIPHLSLHDRAIIQDRMRRRKIFRRLESDDDRILVLERITKVSGRVLSFYTFTRDFIYFEACMIALKSLQPEGYRGTMSEAFLESYMRDQTGSYKVQVAEDVFERRDEDADGMDICYRQLFLAVMRDFPSLTSLRPYQDDKKGKPKTSGVPSERLINLAQLAIKLGFKNDEIMTLHTHAAASRYQIVTEEFLNQLQPLDRYHIDTETNRSVAQNVSDRIGNASAIRMPIEEAELTTDLEKLPKKFRCSRPSYKRYLSDRQLLFLGNIYQQDVVPRSHATSFAIQRDIFHSFFGEINPHSEATEDGLFSSPDSPQNSYHGDMPESYDTQYWENEGNHTNTDELQDAPQDEPQDETEYQEHESSGNFGSRLSESPESDDPLNQPQAHQSRVDSWETHSISTDSISTELNFWAVDEQLKSLDPLMTPSIFLNGLLSQTDDILLYFWQTRQYTQLSSMPQDEHLFDSKTRLLANQHQMFISISRSKPHLVPPKYLYDTAMREKLILVGPKHDRMGLSIDLMSQAQNRIFGFLDSVNLHEPIA
;
A
#
# COMPACT_ATOMS: atom_id res chain seq x y z
N MET A 1 0.00 24.85 16.48
CA MET A 1 -0.65 25.20 15.21
C MET A 1 -1.88 24.33 15.11
N GLU A 2 -3.06 24.92 15.00
CA GLU A 2 -4.25 24.16 14.61
C GLU A 2 -4.08 23.73 13.14
N GLY A 3 -4.41 22.49 12.83
CA GLY A 3 -4.33 21.99 11.46
C GLY A 3 -5.53 22.47 10.64
N TYR A 4 -5.32 22.65 9.33
CA TYR A 4 -6.41 22.95 8.40
C TYR A 4 -7.46 21.82 8.42
N PRO A 5 -8.77 22.14 8.33
CA PRO A 5 -9.79 21.12 8.19
C PRO A 5 -9.60 20.36 6.86
N PRO A 6 -9.77 19.02 6.85
CA PRO A 6 -9.51 18.19 5.67
C PRO A 6 -10.40 18.55 4.47
N GLU A 7 -11.50 19.25 4.70
CA GLU A 7 -12.42 19.77 3.69
C GLU A 7 -11.78 20.76 2.70
N LEU A 8 -10.63 21.35 3.03
CA LEU A 8 -9.86 22.20 2.10
C LEU A 8 -9.12 21.42 1.01
N LEU A 9 -9.04 20.08 1.12
CA LEU A 9 -8.51 19.21 0.08
C LEU A 9 -9.65 18.65 -0.80
N ASP A 10 -9.70 19.07 -2.05
CA ASP A 10 -10.68 18.60 -3.04
C ASP A 10 -10.16 17.42 -3.89
N PRO A 11 -11.05 16.59 -4.49
CA PRO A 11 -10.63 15.44 -5.31
C PRO A 11 -9.81 15.80 -6.55
N ASP A 12 -10.08 16.95 -7.19
CA ASP A 12 -9.31 17.41 -8.35
C ASP A 12 -7.85 17.67 -7.95
N THR A 13 -7.64 18.27 -6.78
CA THR A 13 -6.32 18.51 -6.19
C THR A 13 -5.59 17.19 -5.95
N VAL A 14 -6.27 16.15 -5.48
CA VAL A 14 -5.65 14.81 -5.33
C VAL A 14 -5.25 14.24 -6.70
N ASN A 15 -6.13 14.31 -7.71
CA ASN A 15 -5.87 13.76 -9.05
C ASN A 15 -4.72 14.48 -9.79
N GLU A 16 -4.61 15.80 -9.64
CA GLU A 16 -3.53 16.62 -10.23
C GLU A 16 -2.18 16.42 -9.52
N LEU A 17 -2.16 15.95 -8.26
CA LEU A 17 -0.93 15.78 -7.47
C LEU A 17 -0.44 14.34 -7.37
N GLU A 18 -1.33 13.34 -7.30
CA GLU A 18 -0.93 11.96 -7.06
C GLU A 18 0.05 11.44 -8.13
N THR A 19 0.98 10.57 -7.72
CA THR A 19 2.08 10.03 -8.55
C THR A 19 3.16 11.02 -9.00
N LEU A 20 3.02 12.32 -8.71
CA LEU A 20 4.10 13.29 -8.93
C LEU A 20 5.20 13.09 -7.87
N ILE A 21 6.47 13.19 -8.26
CA ILE A 21 7.64 13.04 -7.39
C ILE A 21 8.51 14.31 -7.45
N PRO A 22 8.05 15.42 -6.84
CA PRO A 22 8.59 16.75 -7.09
C PRO A 22 10.00 16.97 -6.52
N HIS A 23 10.44 16.17 -5.55
CA HIS A 23 11.83 16.23 -5.09
C HIS A 23 12.80 15.86 -6.23
N LEU A 24 12.54 14.76 -6.95
CA LEU A 24 13.40 14.22 -8.01
C LEU A 24 13.12 14.79 -9.41
N SER A 25 11.84 14.98 -9.77
CA SER A 25 11.42 15.41 -11.10
C SER A 25 11.22 16.93 -11.14
N LEU A 26 12.12 17.65 -11.82
CA LEU A 26 11.98 19.09 -12.06
C LEU A 26 10.68 19.41 -12.81
N HIS A 27 10.28 18.56 -13.76
CA HIS A 27 9.03 18.73 -14.49
C HIS A 27 7.80 18.58 -13.59
N ASP A 28 7.79 17.62 -12.67
CA ASP A 28 6.68 17.42 -11.74
C ASP A 28 6.58 18.61 -10.76
N ARG A 29 7.72 19.08 -10.24
CA ARG A 29 7.81 20.29 -9.40
C ARG A 29 7.28 21.53 -10.13
N ALA A 30 7.61 21.70 -11.41
CA ALA A 30 7.09 22.78 -12.24
C ALA A 30 5.57 22.66 -12.49
N ILE A 31 5.03 21.45 -12.68
CA ILE A 31 3.58 21.22 -12.72
C ILE A 31 2.91 21.70 -11.42
N ILE A 32 3.41 21.27 -10.26
CA ILE A 32 2.81 21.63 -8.96
C ILE A 32 2.85 23.16 -8.75
N GLN A 33 3.97 23.81 -9.07
CA GLN A 33 4.12 25.26 -9.00
C GLN A 33 3.14 26.00 -9.94
N ASP A 34 3.02 25.57 -11.20
CA ASP A 34 2.08 26.16 -12.16
C ASP A 34 0.62 25.96 -11.73
N ARG A 35 0.27 24.76 -11.25
CA ARG A 35 -1.08 24.45 -10.76
C ARG A 35 -1.43 25.25 -9.50
N MET A 36 -0.48 25.43 -8.58
CA MET A 36 -0.67 26.26 -7.39
C MET A 36 -0.90 27.73 -7.77
N ARG A 37 -0.06 28.27 -8.68
CA ARG A 37 -0.14 29.63 -9.22
C ARG A 37 -1.46 29.91 -9.93
N ARG A 38 -1.93 28.97 -10.77
CA ARG A 38 -3.22 29.10 -11.49
C ARG A 38 -4.45 28.80 -10.61
N ARG A 39 -4.28 28.63 -9.29
CA ARG A 39 -5.32 28.19 -8.34
C ARG A 39 -6.13 26.97 -8.83
N LYS A 40 -5.47 26.04 -9.54
CA LYS A 40 -6.06 24.77 -9.98
C LYS A 40 -6.09 23.72 -8.87
N ILE A 41 -5.08 23.74 -7.99
CA ILE A 41 -4.99 22.91 -6.79
C ILE A 41 -5.19 23.76 -5.52
N PHE A 42 -5.71 23.12 -4.46
CA PHE A 42 -6.09 23.73 -3.18
C PHE A 42 -7.01 24.94 -3.39
N ARG A 43 -8.08 24.78 -4.18
CA ARG A 43 -8.88 25.95 -4.64
C ARG A 43 -9.56 26.69 -3.48
N ARG A 44 -9.87 25.97 -2.40
CA ARG A 44 -10.50 26.45 -1.17
C ARG A 44 -9.52 27.16 -0.21
N LEU A 45 -8.22 27.14 -0.49
CA LEU A 45 -7.21 27.82 0.32
C LEU A 45 -7.02 29.25 -0.19
N GLU A 46 -7.64 30.20 0.51
CA GLU A 46 -7.74 31.61 0.07
C GLU A 46 -6.46 32.42 0.37
N SER A 47 -5.86 32.21 1.54
CA SER A 47 -4.63 32.85 2.03
C SER A 47 -3.44 32.49 1.15
N ASP A 48 -2.80 33.47 0.52
CA ASP A 48 -1.63 33.23 -0.33
C ASP A 48 -0.38 32.79 0.47
N ASP A 49 -0.24 33.24 1.73
CA ASP A 49 0.83 32.77 2.63
C ASP A 49 0.71 31.26 2.90
N ASP A 50 -0.51 30.79 3.15
CA ASP A 50 -0.81 29.37 3.38
C ASP A 50 -0.51 28.55 2.12
N ARG A 51 -0.83 29.10 0.93
CA ARG A 51 -0.51 28.47 -0.36
C ARG A 51 0.99 28.35 -0.58
N ILE A 52 1.78 29.35 -0.17
CA ILE A 52 3.25 29.30 -0.21
C ILE A 52 3.76 28.19 0.71
N LEU A 53 3.27 28.11 1.95
CA LEU A 53 3.66 27.06 2.91
C LEU A 53 3.29 25.65 2.43
N VAL A 54 2.10 25.48 1.84
CA VAL A 54 1.66 24.19 1.25
C VAL A 54 2.52 23.83 0.04
N LEU A 55 2.84 24.78 -0.85
CA LEU A 55 3.70 24.56 -2.01
C LEU A 55 5.12 24.14 -1.60
N GLU A 56 5.69 24.82 -0.59
CA GLU A 56 7.01 24.50 -0.04
C GLU A 56 7.05 23.06 0.50
N ARG A 57 6.03 22.66 1.27
CA ARG A 57 5.93 21.31 1.83
C ARG A 57 5.77 20.24 0.76
N ILE A 58 4.88 20.45 -0.20
CA ILE A 58 4.60 19.45 -1.26
C ILE A 58 5.81 19.28 -2.17
N THR A 59 6.53 20.36 -2.50
CA THR A 59 7.75 20.26 -3.33
C THR A 59 8.95 19.63 -2.62
N LYS A 60 8.87 19.43 -1.30
CA LYS A 60 9.86 18.75 -0.45
C LYS A 60 9.50 17.30 -0.09
N VAL A 61 8.37 16.76 -0.57
CA VAL A 61 8.02 15.34 -0.38
C VAL A 61 9.11 14.47 -1.03
N SER A 62 9.79 13.64 -0.22
CA SER A 62 10.95 12.83 -0.62
C SER A 62 10.64 11.77 -1.68
N GLY A 63 9.36 11.39 -1.77
CA GLY A 63 8.84 10.38 -2.69
C GLY A 63 7.74 10.87 -3.62
N ARG A 64 6.92 9.94 -4.13
CA ARG A 64 5.65 10.26 -4.80
C ARG A 64 4.69 10.90 -3.81
N VAL A 65 3.89 11.87 -4.28
CA VAL A 65 2.66 12.26 -3.58
C VAL A 65 1.67 11.08 -3.67
N LEU A 66 1.44 10.43 -2.54
CA LEU A 66 0.56 9.26 -2.45
C LEU A 66 -0.90 9.65 -2.21
N SER A 67 -1.81 8.86 -2.76
CA SER A 67 -3.25 8.87 -2.51
C SER A 67 -3.71 7.47 -2.09
N PHE A 68 -4.94 7.32 -1.59
CA PHE A 68 -5.52 5.99 -1.35
C PHE A 68 -5.60 5.15 -2.65
N TYR A 69 -5.74 5.80 -3.81
CA TYR A 69 -5.68 5.13 -5.10
C TYR A 69 -4.28 4.56 -5.33
N THR A 70 -3.21 5.37 -5.23
CA THR A 70 -1.84 4.87 -5.45
C THR A 70 -1.48 3.77 -4.44
N PHE A 71 -1.83 3.93 -3.15
CA PHE A 71 -1.63 2.90 -2.14
C PHE A 71 -2.30 1.57 -2.53
N THR A 72 -3.56 1.59 -2.97
CA THR A 72 -4.27 0.36 -3.39
C THR A 72 -3.63 -0.27 -4.63
N ARG A 73 -3.15 0.54 -5.58
CA ARG A 73 -2.46 0.06 -6.80
C ARG A 73 -1.10 -0.55 -6.50
N ASP A 74 -0.36 0.04 -5.56
CA ASP A 74 0.93 -0.45 -5.10
C ASP A 74 0.75 -1.72 -4.23
N PHE A 75 -0.29 -1.77 -3.39
CA PHE A 75 -0.65 -2.95 -2.59
C PHE A 75 -0.92 -4.18 -3.45
N ILE A 76 -1.64 -4.07 -4.57
CA ILE A 76 -1.86 -5.20 -5.50
C ILE A 76 -0.54 -5.83 -5.96
N TYR A 77 0.50 -5.01 -6.19
CA TYR A 77 1.80 -5.51 -6.60
C TYR A 77 2.57 -6.15 -5.43
N PHE A 78 2.51 -5.53 -4.25
CA PHE A 78 3.11 -6.06 -3.03
C PHE A 78 2.45 -7.36 -2.52
N GLU A 79 1.13 -7.47 -2.62
CA GLU A 79 0.34 -8.66 -2.30
C GLU A 79 0.77 -9.86 -3.18
N ALA A 80 0.94 -9.65 -4.48
CA ALA A 80 1.46 -10.70 -5.35
C ALA A 80 2.88 -11.14 -4.97
N CYS A 81 3.75 -10.18 -4.57
CA CYS A 81 5.08 -10.51 -4.07
C CYS A 81 5.00 -11.32 -2.76
N MET A 82 4.08 -10.97 -1.87
CA MET A 82 3.82 -11.70 -0.62
C MET A 82 3.27 -13.11 -0.84
N ILE A 83 2.40 -13.30 -1.83
CA ILE A 83 1.90 -14.63 -2.20
C ILE A 83 3.04 -15.51 -2.72
N ALA A 84 3.99 -14.96 -3.49
CA ALA A 84 5.20 -15.70 -3.86
C ALA A 84 6.09 -16.01 -2.65
N LEU A 85 6.31 -15.09 -1.72
CA LEU A 85 7.05 -15.38 -0.48
C LEU A 85 6.36 -16.41 0.41
N LYS A 86 5.03 -16.50 0.38
CA LYS A 86 4.25 -17.54 1.09
C LYS A 86 4.58 -18.95 0.61
N SER A 87 5.04 -19.14 -0.63
CA SER A 87 5.51 -20.46 -1.11
C SER A 87 6.81 -20.94 -0.46
N LEU A 88 7.48 -20.09 0.34
CA LEU A 88 8.59 -20.49 1.21
C LEU A 88 8.14 -20.84 2.64
N GLN A 89 6.83 -20.83 2.95
CA GLN A 89 6.33 -21.04 4.31
C GLN A 89 5.48 -22.32 4.38
N PRO A 90 5.48 -23.03 5.53
CA PRO A 90 4.71 -24.25 5.68
C PRO A 90 3.22 -24.05 5.39
N GLU A 91 2.60 -25.04 4.74
CA GLU A 91 1.16 -25.02 4.48
C GLU A 91 0.37 -24.86 5.79
N GLY A 92 -0.58 -23.93 5.79
CA GLY A 92 -1.44 -23.68 6.95
C GLY A 92 -0.81 -22.89 8.11
N TYR A 93 0.35 -22.25 7.91
CA TYR A 93 0.89 -21.28 8.87
C TYR A 93 -0.16 -20.21 9.25
N ARG A 94 -0.29 -19.92 10.55
CA ARG A 94 -1.41 -19.11 11.11
C ARG A 94 -1.02 -17.74 11.65
N GLY A 95 0.27 -17.41 11.72
CA GLY A 95 0.75 -16.07 12.09
C GLY A 95 0.84 -15.14 10.88
N THR A 96 1.42 -13.97 11.10
CA THR A 96 1.82 -13.06 10.03
C THR A 96 3.05 -13.59 9.30
N MET A 97 3.21 -13.21 8.04
CA MET A 97 4.39 -13.58 7.25
C MET A 97 5.70 -13.03 7.84
N SER A 98 5.66 -11.91 8.57
CA SER A 98 6.83 -11.38 9.28
C SER A 98 7.26 -12.31 10.42
N GLU A 99 6.30 -12.78 11.23
CA GLU A 99 6.55 -13.78 12.27
C GLU A 99 7.10 -15.08 11.69
N ALA A 100 6.56 -15.56 10.55
CA ALA A 100 7.03 -16.78 9.88
C ALA A 100 8.51 -16.70 9.45
N PHE A 101 8.93 -15.55 8.92
CA PHE A 101 10.33 -15.32 8.55
C PHE A 101 11.23 -15.04 9.77
N LEU A 102 10.73 -14.38 10.82
CA LEU A 102 11.44 -14.21 12.08
C LEU A 102 11.70 -15.56 12.78
N GLU A 103 10.69 -16.43 12.87
CA GLU A 103 10.78 -17.76 13.48
C GLU A 103 11.74 -18.70 12.74
N SER A 104 11.91 -18.49 11.42
CA SER A 104 12.83 -19.28 10.58
C SER A 104 14.20 -18.63 10.41
N TYR A 105 14.45 -17.43 10.94
CA TYR A 105 15.74 -16.74 10.81
C TYR A 105 16.77 -17.24 11.82
N MET A 106 17.90 -17.74 11.32
CA MET A 106 19.06 -18.09 12.15
C MET A 106 20.24 -17.14 11.88
N ARG A 107 20.64 -16.41 12.93
CA ARG A 107 21.80 -15.52 12.92
C ARG A 107 23.11 -16.31 12.76
N ASP A 108 24.09 -15.77 12.02
CA ASP A 108 25.44 -16.34 11.94
C ASP A 108 26.16 -16.19 13.29
N GLN A 109 27.06 -17.12 13.61
CA GLN A 109 27.78 -17.16 14.89
C GLN A 109 28.70 -15.95 15.10
N THR A 110 29.03 -15.22 14.03
CA THR A 110 29.86 -14.01 14.09
C THR A 110 29.04 -12.71 14.14
N GLY A 111 27.71 -12.77 14.24
CA GLY A 111 26.82 -11.58 14.22
C GLY A 111 26.64 -10.91 12.85
N SER A 112 27.40 -11.30 11.82
CA SER A 112 27.29 -10.69 10.49
C SER A 112 26.13 -11.25 9.67
N TYR A 113 25.58 -10.45 8.76
CA TYR A 113 24.61 -10.87 7.75
C TYR A 113 25.17 -10.73 6.33
N LYS A 114 24.41 -11.17 5.32
CA LYS A 114 24.78 -11.05 3.90
C LYS A 114 23.90 -10.06 3.17
N VAL A 115 24.51 -9.29 2.28
CA VAL A 115 23.82 -8.39 1.35
C VAL A 115 24.08 -8.85 -0.08
N GLN A 116 23.02 -9.17 -0.80
CA GLN A 116 23.06 -9.46 -2.23
C GLN A 116 23.23 -8.15 -3.00
N VAL A 117 24.32 -8.05 -3.77
CA VAL A 117 24.65 -6.86 -4.59
C VAL A 117 24.48 -7.10 -6.09
N ALA A 118 24.49 -8.36 -6.53
CA ALA A 118 24.09 -8.79 -7.87
C ALA A 118 23.55 -10.22 -7.82
N GLU A 119 23.08 -10.78 -8.94
CA GLU A 119 22.65 -12.18 -8.97
C GLU A 119 23.81 -13.12 -8.60
N ASP A 120 23.56 -13.98 -7.60
CA ASP A 120 24.54 -14.84 -6.94
C ASP A 120 25.79 -14.18 -6.29
N VAL A 121 25.90 -12.84 -6.27
CA VAL A 121 27.01 -12.10 -5.62
C VAL A 121 26.59 -11.48 -4.28
N PHE A 122 27.37 -11.74 -3.23
CA PHE A 122 27.07 -11.34 -1.86
C PHE A 122 28.26 -10.68 -1.17
N GLU A 123 27.99 -9.61 -0.44
CA GLU A 123 28.88 -9.00 0.55
C GLU A 123 28.52 -9.50 1.95
N ARG A 124 29.50 -9.55 2.86
CA ARG A 124 29.30 -9.77 4.30
C ARG A 124 29.31 -8.41 4.98
N ARG A 125 28.35 -8.15 5.88
CA ARG A 125 28.30 -6.92 6.68
C ARG A 125 28.17 -7.26 8.15
N ASP A 126 28.92 -6.55 8.97
CA ASP A 126 28.91 -6.72 10.42
C ASP A 126 27.75 -5.92 11.05
N GLU A 127 27.49 -6.12 12.35
CA GLU A 127 26.19 -5.87 12.95
C GLU A 127 26.05 -4.44 13.55
N ASP A 128 25.55 -3.49 12.75
CA ASP A 128 25.11 -2.16 13.22
C ASP A 128 23.57 -1.95 13.14
N ALA A 129 22.81 -2.91 12.60
CA ALA A 129 21.38 -2.78 12.31
C ALA A 129 20.62 -4.12 12.42
N ASP A 130 19.28 -4.09 12.31
CA ASP A 130 18.43 -5.30 12.31
C ASP A 130 18.67 -6.17 11.06
N GLY A 131 19.63 -7.09 11.16
CA GLY A 131 20.00 -8.00 10.09
C GLY A 131 18.86 -8.91 9.61
N MET A 132 17.83 -9.18 10.43
CA MET A 132 16.69 -9.99 10.01
C MET A 132 15.82 -9.19 9.02
N ASP A 133 15.46 -7.96 9.39
CA ASP A 133 14.71 -7.05 8.52
C ASP A 133 15.46 -6.77 7.21
N ILE A 134 16.78 -6.56 7.25
CA ILE A 134 17.62 -6.40 6.06
C ILE A 134 17.63 -7.66 5.18
N CYS A 135 17.70 -8.86 5.77
CA CYS A 135 17.58 -10.12 5.03
C CYS A 135 16.17 -10.33 4.46
N TYR A 136 15.11 -9.96 5.18
CA TYR A 136 13.72 -10.11 4.74
C TYR A 136 13.40 -9.19 3.56
N ARG A 137 13.89 -7.94 3.60
CA ARG A 137 13.81 -6.98 2.48
C ARG A 137 14.46 -7.50 1.20
N GLN A 138 15.56 -8.26 1.29
CA GLN A 138 16.22 -8.86 0.12
C GLN A 138 15.36 -9.94 -0.55
N LEU A 139 14.57 -10.71 0.23
CA LEU A 139 13.63 -11.68 -0.34
C LEU A 139 12.53 -10.99 -1.15
N PHE A 140 11.99 -9.88 -0.65
CA PHE A 140 11.05 -9.05 -1.42
C PHE A 140 11.66 -8.53 -2.71
N LEU A 141 12.87 -7.98 -2.65
CA LEU A 141 13.55 -7.48 -3.85
C LEU A 141 13.80 -8.60 -4.88
N ALA A 142 14.17 -9.80 -4.44
CA ALA A 142 14.29 -10.96 -5.32
C ALA A 142 12.95 -11.36 -5.96
N VAL A 143 11.86 -11.34 -5.21
CA VAL A 143 10.52 -11.55 -5.79
C VAL A 143 10.14 -10.43 -6.74
N MET A 144 10.46 -9.15 -6.47
CA MET A 144 10.23 -8.06 -7.41
C MET A 144 11.06 -8.21 -8.70
N ARG A 145 12.27 -8.80 -8.65
CA ARG A 145 13.09 -9.11 -9.84
C ARG A 145 12.50 -10.20 -10.73
N ASP A 146 11.75 -11.15 -10.16
CA ASP A 146 11.23 -12.34 -10.85
C ASP A 146 9.70 -12.51 -10.78
N PHE A 147 8.98 -11.46 -10.36
CA PHE A 147 7.52 -11.47 -10.19
C PHE A 147 6.73 -12.00 -11.39
N PRO A 148 7.13 -11.79 -12.66
CA PRO A 148 6.35 -12.26 -13.80
C PRO A 148 6.45 -13.79 -14.04
N SER A 149 7.35 -14.46 -13.33
CA SER A 149 7.51 -15.92 -13.31
C SER A 149 7.10 -16.54 -11.97
N LEU A 150 7.23 -15.80 -10.87
CA LEU A 150 6.84 -16.23 -9.52
C LEU A 150 5.36 -15.96 -9.17
N THR A 151 4.67 -15.08 -9.91
CA THR A 151 3.30 -14.64 -9.61
C THR A 151 2.39 -14.73 -10.83
N SER A 152 1.08 -14.61 -10.62
CA SER A 152 0.10 -14.46 -11.70
C SER A 152 0.10 -13.05 -12.33
N LEU A 153 0.73 -12.05 -11.70
CA LEU A 153 0.83 -10.70 -12.25
C LEU A 153 1.84 -10.64 -13.39
N ARG A 154 1.49 -9.87 -14.41
CA ARG A 154 2.35 -9.59 -15.57
C ARG A 154 2.68 -8.11 -15.62
N PRO A 155 3.89 -7.69 -16.03
CA PRO A 155 4.22 -6.30 -16.33
C PRO A 155 3.18 -5.70 -17.28
N TYR A 156 2.94 -4.39 -17.17
CA TYR A 156 2.02 -3.72 -18.10
C TYR A 156 2.55 -3.81 -19.54
N GLN A 157 1.62 -3.84 -20.50
CA GLN A 157 1.97 -3.74 -21.91
C GLN A 157 2.43 -2.30 -22.21
N ASP A 158 3.61 -2.17 -22.81
CA ASP A 158 4.08 -0.90 -23.36
C ASP A 158 3.19 -0.46 -24.54
N ASP A 159 2.91 -1.38 -25.46
CA ASP A 159 2.07 -1.19 -26.64
C ASP A 159 0.88 -2.16 -26.68
N LYS A 160 -0.22 -1.76 -27.34
CA LYS A 160 -1.41 -2.62 -27.58
C LYS A 160 -1.15 -3.83 -28.49
N LYS A 161 0.10 -4.11 -28.89
CA LYS A 161 0.48 -5.14 -29.87
C LYS A 161 1.37 -6.22 -29.24
N GLY A 162 0.72 -7.24 -28.67
CA GLY A 162 1.36 -8.48 -28.25
C GLY A 162 1.38 -8.67 -26.73
N LYS A 163 1.28 -9.93 -26.28
CA LYS A 163 1.44 -10.28 -24.86
C LYS A 163 2.94 -10.28 -24.52
N PRO A 164 3.35 -9.68 -23.38
CA PRO A 164 4.74 -9.73 -22.94
C PRO A 164 5.18 -11.18 -22.75
N LYS A 165 6.31 -11.56 -23.34
CA LYS A 165 6.90 -12.89 -23.19
C LYS A 165 7.75 -12.90 -21.93
N THR A 166 7.18 -13.33 -20.81
CA THR A 166 7.97 -13.60 -19.62
C THR A 166 8.97 -14.73 -19.90
N SER A 167 10.17 -14.62 -19.34
CA SER A 167 11.27 -15.58 -19.54
C SER A 167 11.73 -16.09 -18.18
N GLY A 168 12.13 -17.37 -18.12
CA GLY A 168 12.37 -18.09 -16.87
C GLY A 168 11.22 -19.04 -16.53
N VAL A 169 11.56 -20.18 -15.92
CA VAL A 169 10.60 -21.22 -15.53
C VAL A 169 10.18 -21.00 -14.07
N PRO A 170 8.89 -21.08 -13.69
CA PRO A 170 8.46 -20.80 -12.32
C PRO A 170 9.17 -21.63 -11.24
N SER A 171 9.36 -22.93 -11.47
CA SER A 171 10.09 -23.85 -10.59
C SER A 171 11.55 -23.44 -10.39
N GLU A 172 12.24 -23.04 -11.48
CA GLU A 172 13.61 -22.51 -11.44
C GLU A 172 13.71 -21.26 -10.56
N ARG A 173 12.75 -20.35 -10.67
CA ARG A 173 12.72 -19.11 -9.88
C ARG A 173 12.40 -19.36 -8.42
N LEU A 174 11.48 -20.29 -8.13
CA LEU A 174 11.18 -20.68 -6.75
C LEU A 174 12.38 -21.35 -6.08
N ILE A 175 13.10 -22.22 -6.80
CA ILE A 175 14.34 -22.84 -6.32
C ILE A 175 15.41 -21.78 -6.02
N ASN A 176 15.65 -20.83 -6.93
CA ASN A 176 16.62 -19.75 -6.69
C ASN A 176 16.22 -18.87 -5.47
N LEU A 177 14.92 -18.62 -5.29
CA LEU A 177 14.38 -17.87 -4.15
C LEU A 177 14.59 -18.61 -2.81
N ALA A 178 14.38 -19.94 -2.77
CA ALA A 178 14.68 -20.77 -1.61
C ALA A 178 16.20 -20.85 -1.31
N GLN A 179 17.04 -20.92 -2.35
CA GLN A 179 18.50 -20.84 -2.20
C GLN A 179 18.93 -19.49 -1.63
N LEU A 180 18.32 -18.38 -2.05
CA LEU A 180 18.55 -17.06 -1.49
C LEU A 180 18.14 -17.00 -0.01
N ALA A 181 16.97 -17.52 0.34
CA ALA A 181 16.49 -17.57 1.73
C ALA A 181 17.50 -18.26 2.67
N ILE A 182 18.04 -19.41 2.26
CA ILE A 182 19.09 -20.11 3.02
C ILE A 182 20.39 -19.31 3.10
N LYS A 183 20.81 -18.67 2.01
CA LYS A 183 22.02 -17.82 2.00
C LYS A 183 21.90 -16.64 2.97
N LEU A 184 20.69 -16.11 3.14
CA LEU A 184 20.32 -15.00 4.03
C LEU A 184 20.01 -15.42 5.48
N GLY A 185 19.91 -16.72 5.78
CA GLY A 185 19.73 -17.24 7.14
C GLY A 185 18.34 -17.83 7.45
N PHE A 186 17.37 -17.71 6.55
CA PHE A 186 16.03 -18.26 6.74
C PHE A 186 15.99 -19.76 6.40
N LYS A 187 15.53 -20.60 7.34
CA LYS A 187 15.34 -22.04 7.15
C LYS A 187 14.11 -22.54 7.90
N ASN A 188 13.21 -23.19 7.17
CA ASN A 188 12.11 -24.00 7.66
C ASN A 188 12.02 -25.27 6.79
N ASP A 189 11.11 -26.19 7.10
CA ASP A 189 11.01 -27.45 6.36
C ASP A 189 10.67 -27.26 4.87
N GLU A 190 9.91 -26.23 4.50
CA GLU A 190 9.55 -25.92 3.10
C GLU A 190 10.76 -25.41 2.30
N ILE A 191 11.44 -24.39 2.82
CA ILE A 191 12.71 -23.86 2.28
C ILE A 191 13.75 -24.97 2.14
N MET A 192 13.89 -25.82 3.17
CA MET A 192 14.82 -26.94 3.16
C MET A 192 14.39 -28.04 2.19
N THR A 193 13.09 -28.26 1.97
CA THR A 193 12.58 -29.19 0.96
C THR A 193 12.88 -28.68 -0.44
N LEU A 194 12.52 -27.43 -0.77
CA LEU A 194 12.84 -26.75 -2.03
C LEU A 194 14.35 -26.73 -2.32
N HIS A 195 15.18 -26.54 -1.30
CA HIS A 195 16.64 -26.60 -1.43
C HIS A 195 17.19 -28.03 -1.55
N THR A 196 16.62 -29.01 -0.86
CA THR A 196 17.04 -30.42 -0.97
C THR A 196 16.65 -30.97 -2.35
N HIS A 197 15.51 -30.55 -2.89
CA HIS A 197 15.20 -30.70 -4.30
C HIS A 197 16.31 -30.09 -5.16
N ALA A 198 16.75 -28.85 -4.91
CA ALA A 198 17.84 -28.21 -5.66
C ALA A 198 19.23 -28.86 -5.53
N ALA A 199 19.44 -29.81 -4.61
CA ALA A 199 20.67 -30.61 -4.54
C ALA A 199 20.77 -31.61 -5.71
N ALA A 200 19.62 -32.06 -6.24
CA ALA A 200 19.50 -32.44 -7.65
C ALA A 200 19.45 -31.13 -8.45
N SER A 201 20.58 -30.77 -9.09
CA SER A 201 20.84 -29.44 -9.66
C SER A 201 19.61 -28.78 -10.30
N ARG A 202 19.32 -27.50 -10.01
CA ARG A 202 18.09 -26.79 -10.43
C ARG A 202 17.61 -27.05 -11.87
N TYR A 203 18.53 -27.19 -12.83
CA TYR A 203 18.19 -27.45 -14.23
C TYR A 203 17.76 -28.90 -14.50
N GLN A 204 18.15 -29.85 -13.65
CA GLN A 204 17.68 -31.23 -13.66
C GLN A 204 16.17 -31.26 -13.37
N ILE A 205 15.70 -30.64 -12.28
CA ILE A 205 14.26 -30.58 -11.95
C ILE A 205 13.46 -29.97 -13.10
N VAL A 206 13.90 -28.81 -13.60
CA VAL A 206 13.26 -28.13 -14.75
C VAL A 206 13.24 -29.04 -15.99
N THR A 207 14.28 -29.85 -16.20
CA THR A 207 14.34 -30.80 -17.30
C THR A 207 13.43 -32.01 -17.05
N GLU A 208 13.35 -32.55 -15.83
CA GLU A 208 12.43 -33.64 -15.46
C GLU A 208 10.96 -33.19 -15.61
N GLU A 209 10.61 -31.99 -15.14
CA GLU A 209 9.30 -31.36 -15.37
C GLU A 209 8.98 -31.24 -16.87
N PHE A 210 9.93 -30.74 -17.66
CA PHE A 210 9.78 -30.58 -19.11
C PHE A 210 9.63 -31.93 -19.83
N LEU A 211 10.42 -32.94 -19.47
CA LEU A 211 10.31 -34.30 -20.00
C LEU A 211 8.95 -34.92 -19.67
N ASN A 212 8.48 -34.76 -18.43
CA ASN A 212 7.15 -35.24 -17.99
C ASN A 212 5.99 -34.50 -18.71
N GLN A 213 6.16 -33.23 -19.09
CA GLN A 213 5.19 -32.49 -19.92
C GLN A 213 5.16 -33.01 -21.37
N LEU A 214 6.32 -33.38 -21.94
CA LEU A 214 6.40 -33.97 -23.28
C LEU A 214 5.94 -35.44 -23.32
N GLN A 215 6.11 -36.16 -22.22
CA GLN A 215 5.82 -37.59 -22.07
C GLN A 215 4.82 -37.81 -20.93
N PRO A 216 3.55 -37.39 -21.06
CA PRO A 216 2.60 -37.54 -19.97
C PRO A 216 2.30 -39.03 -19.70
N LEU A 217 2.21 -39.37 -18.41
CA LEU A 217 2.10 -40.75 -17.90
C LEU A 217 0.82 -41.49 -18.33
N ASP A 218 -0.20 -40.77 -18.82
CA ASP A 218 -1.42 -41.34 -19.42
C ASP A 218 -1.16 -41.97 -20.80
N ARG A 219 -0.03 -41.65 -21.46
CA ARG A 219 0.30 -42.05 -22.84
C ARG A 219 1.60 -42.82 -22.97
N TYR A 220 2.55 -42.59 -22.06
CA TYR A 220 3.91 -43.13 -22.16
C TYR A 220 4.33 -43.84 -20.87
N HIS A 221 4.91 -45.04 -21.02
CA HIS A 221 5.63 -45.69 -19.92
C HIS A 221 7.01 -45.04 -19.80
N ILE A 222 7.19 -44.18 -18.79
CA ILE A 222 8.46 -43.50 -18.54
C ILE A 222 9.41 -44.43 -17.79
N ASP A 223 10.61 -44.64 -18.33
CA ASP A 223 11.75 -45.12 -17.54
C ASP A 223 12.33 -43.95 -16.73
N THR A 224 12.06 -43.97 -15.43
CA THR A 224 12.45 -42.88 -14.51
C THR A 224 13.96 -42.74 -14.36
N GLU A 225 14.73 -43.83 -14.51
CA GLU A 225 16.19 -43.77 -14.40
C GLU A 225 16.83 -43.18 -15.65
N THR A 226 16.33 -43.54 -16.85
CA THR A 226 16.75 -42.90 -18.09
C THR A 226 16.37 -41.41 -18.12
N ASN A 227 15.16 -41.03 -17.71
CA ASN A 227 14.77 -39.61 -17.67
C ASN A 227 15.63 -38.79 -16.69
N ARG A 228 15.94 -39.34 -15.50
CA ARG A 228 16.90 -38.73 -14.55
C ARG A 228 18.28 -38.55 -15.17
N SER A 229 18.80 -39.57 -15.85
CA SER A 229 20.12 -39.51 -16.53
C SER A 229 20.16 -38.45 -17.64
N VAL A 230 19.09 -38.34 -18.44
CA VAL A 230 18.95 -37.28 -19.46
C VAL A 230 18.90 -35.89 -18.80
N ALA A 231 18.10 -35.73 -17.75
CA ALA A 231 17.98 -34.48 -17.02
C ALA A 231 19.30 -34.03 -16.39
N GLN A 232 20.06 -34.96 -15.80
CA GLN A 232 21.42 -34.68 -15.31
C GLN A 232 22.34 -34.21 -16.44
N ASN A 233 22.36 -34.90 -17.58
CA ASN A 233 23.24 -34.54 -18.72
C ASN A 233 22.93 -33.14 -19.28
N VAL A 234 21.64 -32.79 -19.37
CA VAL A 234 21.19 -31.45 -19.78
C VAL A 234 21.57 -30.41 -18.73
N SER A 235 21.36 -30.72 -17.45
CA SER A 235 21.69 -29.86 -16.30
C SER A 235 23.18 -29.49 -16.26
N ASP A 236 24.06 -30.49 -16.38
CA ASP A 236 25.51 -30.30 -16.42
C ASP A 236 25.94 -29.40 -17.60
N ARG A 237 25.33 -29.58 -18.77
CA ARG A 237 25.61 -28.75 -19.96
C ARG A 237 25.14 -27.31 -19.77
N ILE A 238 23.96 -27.09 -19.22
CA ILE A 238 23.42 -25.74 -18.98
C ILE A 238 24.27 -25.00 -17.94
N GLY A 239 24.64 -25.67 -16.85
CA GLY A 239 25.53 -25.13 -15.81
C GLY A 239 26.88 -24.69 -16.38
N ASN A 240 27.52 -25.52 -17.20
CA ASN A 240 28.81 -25.21 -17.82
C ASN A 240 28.74 -24.18 -18.96
N ALA A 241 27.57 -23.96 -19.57
CA ALA A 241 27.39 -23.01 -20.68
C ALA A 241 26.98 -21.59 -20.22
N SER A 242 26.72 -21.38 -18.93
CA SER A 242 26.13 -20.14 -18.41
C SER A 242 27.13 -19.32 -17.59
N ALA A 243 27.32 -18.06 -17.98
CA ALA A 243 28.01 -17.06 -17.15
C ALA A 243 26.98 -16.15 -16.47
N ILE A 244 27.24 -15.77 -15.21
CA ILE A 244 26.45 -14.76 -14.49
C ILE A 244 26.58 -13.42 -15.24
N ARG A 245 25.45 -12.74 -15.49
CA ARG A 245 25.46 -11.37 -15.99
C ARG A 245 25.64 -10.42 -14.82
N MET A 246 26.78 -9.74 -14.78
CA MET A 246 26.94 -8.58 -13.90
C MET A 246 26.07 -7.41 -14.43
N PRO A 247 25.47 -6.59 -13.55
CA PRO A 247 24.88 -5.32 -13.95
C PRO A 247 25.94 -4.45 -14.65
N ILE A 248 25.56 -3.82 -15.75
CA ILE A 248 26.46 -2.98 -16.58
C ILE A 248 26.25 -1.48 -16.31
N GLU A 249 25.08 -1.12 -15.79
CA GLU A 249 24.60 0.26 -15.68
C GLU A 249 24.42 0.67 -14.21
N GLU A 250 24.78 1.91 -13.89
CA GLU A 250 24.53 2.52 -12.59
C GLU A 250 23.02 2.83 -12.41
N ALA A 251 22.56 2.84 -11.17
CA ALA A 251 21.14 2.99 -10.85
C ALA A 251 20.66 4.45 -10.95
N GLU A 252 20.34 4.91 -12.17
CA GLU A 252 19.80 6.26 -12.36
C GLU A 252 18.35 6.40 -11.86
N LEU A 253 18.13 7.38 -10.97
CA LEU A 253 16.81 7.73 -10.41
C LEU A 253 16.11 8.84 -11.21
N THR A 254 16.87 9.61 -11.99
CA THR A 254 16.39 10.77 -12.74
C THR A 254 16.97 10.79 -14.16
N THR A 255 16.24 11.34 -15.12
CA THR A 255 16.62 11.36 -16.54
C THR A 255 16.07 12.60 -17.24
N ASP A 256 16.72 13.02 -18.32
CA ASP A 256 16.27 14.08 -19.22
C ASP A 256 15.66 13.54 -20.53
N LEU A 257 15.54 12.21 -20.68
CA LEU A 257 15.18 11.56 -21.95
C LEU A 257 13.68 11.28 -22.14
N GLU A 258 13.03 10.60 -21.18
CA GLU A 258 11.64 10.12 -21.35
C GLU A 258 10.79 10.41 -20.10
N LYS A 259 9.68 11.13 -20.27
CA LYS A 259 8.69 11.34 -19.20
C LYS A 259 7.88 10.05 -18.99
N LEU A 260 8.02 9.44 -17.81
CA LEU A 260 7.21 8.28 -17.43
C LEU A 260 5.70 8.63 -17.34
N PRO A 261 4.80 7.96 -18.11
CA PRO A 261 3.35 8.21 -18.06
C PRO A 261 2.71 7.89 -16.70
N LYS A 262 1.67 8.65 -16.28
CA LYS A 262 0.97 8.51 -14.98
C LYS A 262 0.60 7.04 -14.66
N LYS A 263 0.06 6.31 -15.64
CA LYS A 263 -0.33 4.89 -15.51
C LYS A 263 0.80 3.90 -15.16
N PHE A 264 2.07 4.30 -15.32
CA PHE A 264 3.26 3.51 -14.96
C PHE A 264 3.98 4.04 -13.71
N ARG A 265 3.39 5.02 -13.01
CA ARG A 265 3.91 5.60 -11.76
C ARG A 265 3.28 5.00 -10.49
N CYS A 266 2.53 3.90 -10.63
CA CYS A 266 2.01 3.10 -9.52
C CYS A 266 1.88 1.63 -9.95
N SER A 267 1.81 0.73 -8.97
CA SER A 267 1.86 -0.72 -9.16
C SER A 267 3.15 -1.18 -9.86
N ARG A 268 3.06 -2.32 -10.55
CA ARG A 268 4.14 -2.94 -11.34
C ARG A 268 4.57 -2.10 -12.57
N PRO A 269 5.81 -2.23 -13.05
CA PRO A 269 6.29 -1.51 -14.23
C PRO A 269 5.73 -2.07 -15.55
N SER A 270 5.97 -1.35 -16.67
CA SER A 270 5.76 -1.90 -18.01
C SER A 270 6.80 -2.96 -18.36
N TYR A 271 6.60 -3.77 -19.40
CA TYR A 271 7.50 -4.88 -19.74
C TYR A 271 8.91 -4.42 -20.12
N LYS A 272 9.06 -3.37 -20.95
CA LYS A 272 10.36 -2.77 -21.28
C LYS A 272 11.11 -2.33 -20.01
N ARG A 273 10.38 -1.71 -19.08
CA ARG A 273 10.91 -1.16 -17.82
C ARG A 273 11.21 -2.23 -16.78
N TYR A 274 10.39 -3.26 -16.68
CA TYR A 274 10.69 -4.45 -15.90
C TYR A 274 12.06 -5.05 -16.28
N LEU A 275 12.35 -5.15 -17.59
CA LEU A 275 13.62 -5.71 -18.06
C LEU A 275 14.83 -4.85 -17.71
N SER A 276 14.72 -3.52 -17.71
CA SER A 276 15.79 -2.62 -17.24
C SER A 276 15.90 -2.63 -15.72
N ASP A 277 14.79 -2.42 -15.03
CA ASP A 277 14.77 -2.13 -13.59
C ASP A 277 15.15 -3.38 -12.77
N ARG A 278 14.84 -4.61 -13.25
CA ARG A 278 15.12 -5.84 -12.49
C ARG A 278 16.61 -6.07 -12.22
N GLN A 279 17.53 -5.53 -13.03
CA GLN A 279 18.97 -5.66 -12.76
C GLN A 279 19.46 -4.69 -11.67
N LEU A 280 18.60 -3.76 -11.23
CA LEU A 280 18.92 -2.71 -10.25
C LEU A 280 18.25 -2.95 -8.89
N LEU A 281 17.28 -3.87 -8.76
CA LEU A 281 16.55 -4.16 -7.51
C LEU A 281 17.41 -4.95 -6.49
N PHE A 282 18.39 -4.26 -5.91
CA PHE A 282 19.26 -4.71 -4.83
C PHE A 282 19.36 -3.62 -3.76
N LEU A 283 19.62 -3.98 -2.50
CA LEU A 283 19.57 -3.04 -1.37
C LEU A 283 20.46 -1.79 -1.57
N GLY A 284 21.67 -1.97 -2.11
CA GLY A 284 22.60 -0.85 -2.34
C GLY A 284 21.99 0.25 -3.23
N ASN A 285 21.27 -0.13 -4.28
CA ASN A 285 20.64 0.80 -5.21
C ASN A 285 19.31 1.37 -4.67
N ILE A 286 18.58 0.56 -3.88
CA ILE A 286 17.32 0.99 -3.25
C ILE A 286 17.57 2.04 -2.16
N TYR A 287 18.65 1.91 -1.39
CA TYR A 287 18.98 2.81 -0.28
C TYR A 287 20.05 3.86 -0.61
N GLN A 288 20.44 4.01 -1.89
CA GLN A 288 21.40 5.03 -2.33
C GLN A 288 20.87 6.45 -2.06
N GLN A 289 21.65 7.29 -1.38
CA GLN A 289 21.21 8.62 -0.93
C GLN A 289 21.57 9.76 -1.90
N ASP A 290 22.63 9.62 -2.70
CA ASP A 290 23.03 10.64 -3.66
C ASP A 290 22.07 10.69 -4.85
N VAL A 291 21.23 11.72 -4.91
CA VAL A 291 20.30 11.93 -6.04
C VAL A 291 20.35 13.37 -6.55
N VAL A 292 20.66 13.51 -7.83
CA VAL A 292 20.59 14.80 -8.54
C VAL A 292 19.23 14.90 -9.25
N PRO A 293 18.38 15.89 -8.93
CA PRO A 293 17.15 16.12 -9.66
C PRO A 293 17.42 16.47 -11.13
N ARG A 294 16.70 15.82 -12.06
CA ARG A 294 16.72 16.10 -13.51
C ARG A 294 15.29 16.32 -14.01
N SER A 295 15.06 16.39 -15.33
CA SER A 295 13.74 16.69 -15.88
C SER A 295 12.65 15.72 -15.41
N HIS A 296 12.94 14.42 -15.36
CA HIS A 296 11.98 13.35 -15.05
C HIS A 296 12.56 12.32 -14.08
N ALA A 297 11.69 11.63 -13.34
CA ALA A 297 12.07 10.44 -12.56
C ALA A 297 12.03 9.17 -13.44
N THR A 298 12.94 8.23 -13.21
CA THR A 298 13.00 6.95 -13.92
C THR A 298 11.96 5.94 -13.40
N SER A 299 11.75 4.85 -14.13
CA SER A 299 10.91 3.74 -13.66
C SER A 299 11.48 3.10 -12.40
N PHE A 300 12.80 2.93 -12.33
CA PHE A 300 13.50 2.45 -11.13
C PHE A 300 13.22 3.33 -9.90
N ALA A 301 13.20 4.67 -10.03
CA ALA A 301 12.84 5.56 -8.94
C ALA A 301 11.41 5.33 -8.41
N ILE A 302 10.45 5.00 -9.29
CA ILE A 302 9.10 4.60 -8.86
C ILE A 302 9.12 3.27 -8.10
N GLN A 303 9.86 2.27 -8.60
CA GLN A 303 9.96 0.97 -7.93
C GLN A 303 10.62 1.08 -6.55
N ARG A 304 11.66 1.91 -6.43
CA ARG A 304 12.30 2.28 -5.17
C ARG A 304 11.33 2.97 -4.22
N ASP A 305 10.57 3.95 -4.69
CA ASP A 305 9.59 4.68 -3.88
C ASP A 305 8.46 3.78 -3.36
N ILE A 306 7.95 2.88 -4.21
CA ILE A 306 6.99 1.84 -3.79
C ILE A 306 7.61 1.01 -2.65
N PHE A 307 8.87 0.58 -2.80
CA PHE A 307 9.55 -0.21 -1.77
C PHE A 307 9.68 0.55 -0.43
N HIS A 308 10.14 1.80 -0.47
CA HIS A 308 10.19 2.67 0.72
C HIS A 308 8.80 2.94 1.32
N SER A 309 7.73 2.98 0.52
CA SER A 309 6.38 3.21 1.03
C SER A 309 5.86 2.08 1.93
N PHE A 310 6.38 0.85 1.78
CA PHE A 310 6.05 -0.30 2.64
C PHE A 310 7.10 -0.58 3.72
N PHE A 311 8.38 -0.35 3.43
CA PHE A 311 9.50 -0.72 4.32
C PHE A 311 10.18 0.45 5.03
N GLY A 312 9.93 1.68 4.59
CA GLY A 312 10.63 2.88 5.06
C GLY A 312 12.10 2.93 4.67
N GLU A 313 12.82 3.84 5.33
CA GLU A 313 14.26 3.97 5.26
C GLU A 313 14.95 2.98 6.23
N ILE A 314 16.18 2.59 5.90
CA ILE A 314 17.09 1.93 6.85
C ILE A 314 17.97 3.04 7.41
N ASN A 315 18.02 3.21 8.73
CA ASN A 315 19.02 4.08 9.36
C ASN A 315 20.40 3.42 9.22
N PRO A 316 21.36 3.98 8.46
CA PRO A 316 22.71 3.44 8.40
C PRO A 316 23.53 3.85 9.64
N HIS A 317 23.09 4.90 10.34
CA HIS A 317 23.70 5.43 11.55
C HIS A 317 22.87 5.04 12.77
N SER A 318 22.98 3.77 13.17
CA SER A 318 22.96 3.44 14.60
C SER A 318 24.41 3.36 15.10
N GLU A 319 25.19 4.43 14.87
CA GLU A 319 26.41 4.65 15.64
C GLU A 319 26.01 4.61 17.11
N ALA A 320 26.62 3.70 17.87
CA ALA A 320 26.34 3.56 19.28
C ALA A 320 26.68 4.88 19.98
N THR A 321 25.65 5.63 20.37
CA THR A 321 25.81 6.71 21.35
C THR A 321 26.12 6.07 22.70
N GLU A 322 27.42 5.85 22.92
CA GLU A 322 27.99 5.94 24.25
C GLU A 322 27.66 7.33 24.82
N ASP A 323 26.50 7.44 25.48
CA ASP A 323 26.34 8.26 26.68
C ASP A 323 25.02 7.93 27.38
N GLY A 324 25.06 6.85 28.17
CA GLY A 324 24.08 6.59 29.20
C GLY A 324 24.28 7.52 30.40
N LEU A 325 23.95 8.81 30.25
CA LEU A 325 23.96 9.77 31.35
C LEU A 325 22.62 10.50 31.53
N PHE A 326 21.96 10.13 32.62
CA PHE A 326 20.85 10.76 33.32
C PHE A 326 20.48 12.20 32.90
N SER A 327 19.30 12.34 32.28
CA SER A 327 18.54 13.60 32.36
C SER A 327 17.73 13.63 33.65
N SER A 328 18.06 14.55 34.56
CA SER A 328 17.11 15.11 35.52
C SER A 328 17.45 16.59 35.74
N PRO A 329 16.45 17.46 35.92
CA PRO A 329 16.63 18.89 35.76
C PRO A 329 17.11 19.55 37.05
N ASP A 330 18.02 20.52 36.94
CA ASP A 330 17.89 21.80 37.64
C ASP A 330 18.83 22.86 37.05
N SER A 331 18.43 24.12 37.21
CA SER A 331 19.15 25.35 36.81
C SER A 331 19.52 26.16 38.07
N PRO A 332 20.14 27.35 37.97
CA PRO A 332 21.29 27.80 37.16
C PRO A 332 22.37 28.48 38.04
N GLN A 333 23.59 28.77 37.53
CA GLN A 333 24.38 29.95 37.97
C GLN A 333 25.61 30.30 37.10
N ASN A 334 25.69 31.58 36.66
CA ASN A 334 26.83 32.51 36.66
C ASN A 334 28.26 31.95 36.90
N SER A 335 29.34 32.34 36.20
CA SER A 335 29.63 33.59 35.46
C SER A 335 31.13 33.73 35.09
N TYR A 336 31.43 34.69 34.21
CA TYR A 336 32.67 35.50 34.06
C TYR A 336 33.97 34.94 33.43
N HIS A 337 34.48 35.75 32.47
CA HIS A 337 35.87 35.94 31.99
C HIS A 337 36.65 34.69 31.50
N GLY A 338 37.42 34.74 30.42
CA GLY A 338 37.77 35.84 29.51
C GLY A 338 39.20 35.59 28.98
N ASP A 339 39.43 35.81 27.68
CA ASP A 339 40.68 36.30 27.06
C ASP A 339 40.80 35.88 25.58
N MET A 340 41.03 36.89 24.74
CA MET A 340 41.56 36.75 23.38
C MET A 340 43.08 36.47 23.44
N PRO A 341 43.67 35.93 22.37
CA PRO A 341 44.50 36.83 21.57
C PRO A 341 44.26 36.75 20.06
N GLU A 342 44.61 37.85 19.41
CA GLU A 342 44.52 38.09 17.96
C GLU A 342 45.60 37.33 17.18
N SER A 343 45.29 36.92 15.94
CA SER A 343 46.15 37.26 14.78
C SER A 343 45.40 37.13 13.44
N TYR A 344 45.26 38.27 12.75
CA TYR A 344 45.42 38.48 11.30
C TYR A 344 46.03 37.28 10.52
N ASP A 345 45.55 36.96 9.31
CA ASP A 345 45.58 37.91 8.19
C ASP A 345 44.54 37.63 7.07
N THR A 346 44.20 38.67 6.33
CA THR A 346 43.29 38.64 5.17
C THR A 346 44.04 38.89 3.86
N GLN A 347 43.69 38.20 2.78
CA GLN A 347 43.93 38.73 1.43
C GLN A 347 42.85 38.34 0.43
N TYR A 348 42.00 39.33 0.11
CA TYR A 348 41.27 39.44 -1.16
C TYR A 348 42.24 39.42 -2.35
N TRP A 349 41.75 39.01 -3.53
CA TRP A 349 41.74 39.86 -4.73
C TRP A 349 40.60 39.42 -5.66
N GLU A 350 39.68 40.34 -5.93
CA GLU A 350 38.78 40.31 -7.09
C GLU A 350 39.59 40.70 -8.34
N ASN A 351 39.23 40.20 -9.54
CA ASN A 351 38.49 41.05 -10.50
C ASN A 351 38.08 40.33 -11.81
N GLU A 352 36.99 40.84 -12.38
CA GLU A 352 36.71 41.15 -13.80
C GLU A 352 37.64 40.53 -14.88
N GLY A 353 37.17 39.98 -16.01
CA GLY A 353 35.83 40.01 -16.63
C GLY A 353 35.92 40.38 -18.11
N ASN A 354 35.11 39.78 -19.00
CA ASN A 354 34.64 40.44 -20.24
C ASN A 354 33.53 39.68 -20.99
N HIS A 355 32.71 40.44 -21.72
CA HIS A 355 31.61 39.97 -22.56
C HIS A 355 32.00 39.69 -24.02
N THR A 356 31.20 38.87 -24.72
CA THR A 356 30.39 39.21 -25.92
C THR A 356 29.49 37.99 -26.25
N ASN A 357 28.16 38.12 -26.32
CA ASN A 357 27.34 38.41 -27.51
C ASN A 357 27.60 37.48 -28.70
N THR A 358 26.63 36.97 -29.47
CA THR A 358 25.14 36.85 -29.42
C THR A 358 24.78 35.80 -30.49
N ASP A 359 23.62 35.13 -30.40
CA ASP A 359 22.61 35.17 -31.48
C ASP A 359 21.39 34.31 -31.17
N GLU A 360 20.27 34.75 -31.73
CA GLU A 360 18.94 34.16 -31.58
C GLU A 360 18.77 32.93 -32.48
N LEU A 361 17.95 31.97 -32.07
CA LEU A 361 17.04 31.29 -32.99
C LEU A 361 15.82 30.77 -32.23
N GLN A 362 14.65 31.12 -32.77
CA GLN A 362 13.34 30.73 -32.26
C GLN A 362 13.02 29.31 -32.73
N ASP A 363 12.42 28.48 -31.87
CA ASP A 363 11.24 27.69 -32.25
C ASP A 363 10.61 27.03 -31.02
N ALA A 364 9.29 27.11 -30.93
CA ALA A 364 8.50 26.53 -29.86
C ALA A 364 7.28 25.79 -30.43
N PRO A 365 7.10 24.49 -30.14
CA PRO A 365 5.83 23.82 -30.33
C PRO A 365 4.92 24.06 -29.12
N GLN A 366 3.76 24.68 -29.35
CA GLN A 366 2.64 24.63 -28.42
C GLN A 366 1.87 23.33 -28.69
N ASP A 367 1.62 22.52 -27.66
CA ASP A 367 0.62 21.46 -27.71
C ASP A 367 -0.37 21.65 -26.56
N GLU A 368 -1.65 21.84 -26.91
CA GLU A 368 -2.77 21.88 -25.99
C GLU A 368 -3.27 20.47 -25.63
N PRO A 369 -3.94 20.29 -24.47
CA PRO A 369 -4.32 18.96 -23.99
C PRO A 369 -5.50 18.38 -24.78
N GLN A 370 -5.38 17.12 -25.20
CA GLN A 370 -6.51 16.32 -25.67
C GLN A 370 -7.17 15.60 -24.48
N ASP A 371 -8.50 15.61 -24.45
CA ASP A 371 -9.31 14.90 -23.46
C ASP A 371 -9.06 13.38 -23.51
N GLU A 372 -8.71 12.78 -22.37
CA GLU A 372 -8.82 11.33 -22.17
C GLU A 372 -10.16 11.00 -21.52
N THR A 373 -11.10 10.48 -22.33
CA THR A 373 -12.40 10.00 -21.84
C THR A 373 -12.27 8.73 -21.00
N GLU A 374 -13.02 8.73 -19.90
CA GLU A 374 -13.14 7.65 -18.93
C GLU A 374 -13.73 6.37 -19.57
N TYR A 375 -13.04 5.24 -19.45
CA TYR A 375 -13.57 3.93 -19.83
C TYR A 375 -13.30 2.87 -18.76
N GLN A 376 -14.39 2.30 -18.24
CA GLN A 376 -14.39 1.16 -17.34
C GLN A 376 -14.03 -0.12 -18.10
N GLU A 377 -13.03 -0.88 -17.64
CA GLU A 377 -12.80 -2.24 -18.14
C GLU A 377 -13.62 -3.25 -17.32
N HIS A 378 -14.65 -3.82 -17.96
CA HIS A 378 -15.33 -5.01 -17.46
C HIS A 378 -14.41 -6.24 -17.62
N GLU A 379 -14.17 -6.96 -16.53
CA GLU A 379 -13.59 -8.30 -16.60
C GLU A 379 -14.58 -9.26 -17.30
N SER A 380 -14.16 -9.88 -18.40
CA SER A 380 -14.95 -10.87 -19.12
C SER A 380 -14.40 -12.27 -18.87
N SER A 381 -15.20 -13.10 -18.21
CA SER A 381 -14.93 -14.50 -17.95
C SER A 381 -15.16 -15.39 -19.18
N GLY A 382 -14.54 -16.58 -19.17
CA GLY A 382 -14.43 -17.44 -20.35
C GLY A 382 -15.75 -18.00 -20.89
N ASN A 383 -15.85 -18.00 -22.22
CA ASN A 383 -16.96 -18.42 -23.07
C ASN A 383 -17.27 -19.94 -23.02
N PHE A 384 -18.57 -20.32 -23.08
CA PHE A 384 -19.03 -21.63 -23.57
C PHE A 384 -20.51 -21.56 -24.01
N GLY A 385 -20.83 -22.03 -25.23
CA GLY A 385 -22.21 -22.30 -25.66
C GLY A 385 -22.61 -21.73 -27.03
N SER A 386 -22.51 -22.54 -28.08
CA SER A 386 -22.89 -22.16 -29.46
C SER A 386 -24.40 -22.23 -29.72
N ARG A 387 -24.97 -21.29 -30.52
CA ARG A 387 -25.74 -21.59 -31.76
C ARG A 387 -26.26 -20.34 -32.51
N LEU A 388 -26.33 -20.54 -33.84
CA LEU A 388 -27.10 -19.92 -34.92
C LEU A 388 -28.50 -19.37 -34.49
N SER A 389 -29.16 -18.39 -35.14
CA SER A 389 -29.12 -17.91 -36.55
C SER A 389 -29.86 -16.57 -36.77
N GLU A 390 -29.44 -15.82 -37.81
CA GLU A 390 -30.24 -14.98 -38.75
C GLU A 390 -31.01 -13.71 -38.29
N SER A 391 -31.20 -12.79 -39.25
CA SER A 391 -31.55 -11.34 -39.16
C SER A 391 -32.98 -11.05 -39.72
N PRO A 392 -33.40 -9.80 -40.10
CA PRO A 392 -33.19 -8.42 -39.59
C PRO A 392 -34.55 -7.64 -39.43
N GLU A 393 -34.54 -6.29 -39.51
CA GLU A 393 -35.67 -5.34 -39.75
C GLU A 393 -36.59 -4.99 -38.53
N SER A 394 -37.09 -3.76 -38.32
CA SER A 394 -37.00 -2.48 -39.08
C SER A 394 -37.17 -1.20 -38.20
N ASP A 395 -36.94 -0.04 -38.83
CA ASP A 395 -37.55 1.31 -38.66
C ASP A 395 -37.37 2.21 -37.40
N ASP A 396 -36.90 3.42 -37.72
CA ASP A 396 -36.87 4.73 -37.02
C ASP A 396 -38.26 5.45 -37.17
N PRO A 397 -38.53 6.73 -36.75
CA PRO A 397 -37.85 7.66 -35.82
C PRO A 397 -38.80 8.53 -34.94
N LEU A 398 -38.23 9.56 -34.27
CA LEU A 398 -38.82 10.87 -33.85
C LEU A 398 -39.90 10.95 -32.74
N ASN A 399 -39.55 11.52 -31.56
CA ASN A 399 -39.92 12.92 -31.23
C ASN A 399 -39.37 13.46 -29.87
N GLN A 400 -39.08 14.76 -29.88
CA GLN A 400 -38.91 15.70 -28.75
C GLN A 400 -39.70 16.99 -29.13
N PRO A 401 -39.82 18.03 -28.29
CA PRO A 401 -39.71 18.16 -26.83
C PRO A 401 -40.95 18.89 -26.24
N GLN A 402 -40.97 19.17 -24.92
CA GLN A 402 -41.32 20.51 -24.41
C GLN A 402 -40.99 20.70 -22.92
N ALA A 403 -40.77 21.96 -22.53
CA ALA A 403 -40.34 22.39 -21.20
C ALA A 403 -41.43 23.15 -20.45
N HIS A 404 -41.35 23.22 -19.12
CA HIS A 404 -42.04 24.25 -18.33
C HIS A 404 -41.20 24.74 -17.14
N GLN A 405 -41.11 26.07 -17.04
CA GLN A 405 -40.72 26.81 -15.83
C GLN A 405 -41.90 26.69 -14.82
N SER A 406 -41.79 26.94 -13.51
CA SER A 406 -41.09 28.00 -12.77
C SER A 406 -41.30 27.79 -11.26
N ARG A 407 -40.58 28.53 -10.40
CA ARG A 407 -41.13 29.50 -9.42
C ARG A 407 -40.23 29.69 -8.19
N VAL A 408 -40.16 30.93 -7.71
CA VAL A 408 -39.37 31.39 -6.55
C VAL A 408 -40.34 32.09 -5.59
N ASP A 409 -40.30 31.79 -4.29
CA ASP A 409 -41.04 32.42 -3.17
C ASP A 409 -40.31 31.97 -1.85
N SER A 410 -40.36 32.66 -0.71
CA SER A 410 -39.45 33.80 -0.39
C SER A 410 -38.87 33.71 1.06
N TRP A 411 -37.92 34.59 1.40
CA TRP A 411 -37.27 34.91 2.69
C TRP A 411 -38.21 34.99 3.91
N GLU A 412 -37.73 34.62 5.11
CA GLU A 412 -37.56 35.57 6.25
C GLU A 412 -36.81 35.00 7.47
N THR A 413 -36.21 35.90 8.26
CA THR A 413 -35.29 35.63 9.38
C THR A 413 -35.95 35.85 10.74
N HIS A 414 -35.64 35.01 11.74
CA HIS A 414 -35.83 35.35 13.16
C HIS A 414 -34.55 35.11 13.97
N SER A 415 -34.08 36.17 14.63
CA SER A 415 -33.06 36.15 15.68
C SER A 415 -33.75 36.27 17.04
N ILE A 416 -33.18 35.72 18.12
CA ILE A 416 -33.17 36.36 19.45
C ILE A 416 -32.20 35.67 20.42
N SER A 417 -31.38 36.53 21.04
CA SER A 417 -30.68 36.49 22.32
C SER A 417 -30.11 35.20 22.92
N THR A 418 -28.78 35.24 23.04
CA THR A 418 -28.03 34.83 24.24
C THR A 418 -28.59 35.42 25.54
N ASP A 419 -28.64 34.63 26.62
CA ASP A 419 -28.02 35.06 27.88
C ASP A 419 -27.84 33.89 28.88
N SER A 420 -26.69 33.91 29.57
CA SER A 420 -26.39 33.21 30.83
C SER A 420 -26.51 31.66 30.91
N ILE A 421 -25.36 30.97 31.00
CA ILE A 421 -24.88 30.35 32.26
C ILE A 421 -23.45 29.79 32.08
N SER A 422 -22.67 29.99 33.13
CA SER A 422 -21.24 29.70 33.36
C SER A 422 -20.74 28.27 33.09
N THR A 423 -19.52 28.22 32.53
CA THR A 423 -18.37 27.44 33.03
C THR A 423 -18.58 25.97 33.42
N GLU A 424 -18.31 25.04 32.50
CA GLU A 424 -17.50 23.82 32.69
C GLU A 424 -17.42 23.01 31.38
N LEU A 425 -16.36 23.20 30.59
CA LEU A 425 -16.10 22.41 29.37
C LEU A 425 -15.31 21.14 29.69
N ASN A 426 -15.92 20.22 30.43
CA ASN A 426 -15.56 18.81 30.35
C ASN A 426 -16.09 18.26 29.01
N PHE A 427 -15.26 18.25 27.97
CA PHE A 427 -15.61 17.64 26.69
C PHE A 427 -15.40 16.11 26.80
N TRP A 428 -16.50 15.45 27.16
CA TRP A 428 -16.62 14.08 27.67
C TRP A 428 -15.75 13.01 26.98
N ALA A 429 -15.16 12.14 27.80
CA ALA A 429 -14.59 10.87 27.38
C ALA A 429 -15.70 9.89 26.96
N VAL A 430 -15.33 8.85 26.20
CA VAL A 430 -16.28 7.83 25.67
C VAL A 430 -16.97 7.02 26.78
N ASP A 431 -16.35 6.94 27.97
CA ASP A 431 -16.71 5.96 29.00
C ASP A 431 -18.02 6.26 29.77
N GLU A 432 -18.41 7.53 29.94
CA GLU A 432 -19.46 7.91 30.91
C GLU A 432 -20.90 7.55 30.50
N GLN A 433 -21.10 6.85 29.37
CA GLN A 433 -22.39 6.31 28.94
C GLN A 433 -22.36 4.83 28.52
N LEU A 434 -21.29 4.09 28.82
CA LEU A 434 -21.21 2.64 28.60
C LEU A 434 -21.80 1.88 29.79
N LYS A 435 -23.02 1.36 29.60
CA LYS A 435 -23.69 0.49 30.58
C LYS A 435 -23.16 -0.94 30.42
N SER A 436 -22.74 -1.57 31.52
CA SER A 436 -22.28 -2.97 31.50
C SER A 436 -23.48 -3.92 31.69
N LEU A 437 -23.52 -5.01 30.92
CA LEU A 437 -24.51 -6.07 31.07
C LEU A 437 -24.18 -6.96 32.28
N ASP A 438 -25.20 -7.42 33.01
CA ASP A 438 -25.03 -8.42 34.07
C ASP A 438 -24.36 -9.70 33.51
N PRO A 439 -23.25 -10.19 34.10
CA PRO A 439 -22.59 -11.42 33.66
C PRO A 439 -23.53 -12.63 33.52
N LEU A 440 -24.56 -12.73 34.36
CA LEU A 440 -25.53 -13.83 34.41
C LEU A 440 -26.67 -13.70 33.39
N MET A 441 -26.86 -12.53 32.78
CA MET A 441 -27.97 -12.27 31.86
C MET A 441 -27.55 -12.52 30.41
N THR A 442 -28.29 -13.39 29.69
CA THR A 442 -28.02 -13.64 28.27
C THR A 442 -28.19 -12.33 27.47
N PRO A 443 -27.18 -11.91 26.67
CA PRO A 443 -27.26 -10.65 25.91
C PRO A 443 -28.50 -10.54 25.04
N SER A 444 -28.98 -11.64 24.51
CA SER A 444 -30.15 -11.70 23.64
C SER A 444 -31.46 -11.29 24.29
N ILE A 445 -31.78 -11.91 25.42
CA ILE A 445 -32.97 -11.61 26.21
C ILE A 445 -32.96 -10.14 26.65
N PHE A 446 -31.77 -9.63 27.00
CA PHE A 446 -31.60 -8.23 27.36
C PHE A 446 -31.78 -7.27 26.17
N LEU A 447 -31.04 -7.48 25.08
CA LEU A 447 -31.05 -6.58 23.91
C LEU A 447 -32.42 -6.59 23.22
N ASN A 448 -33.05 -7.75 23.04
CA ASN A 448 -34.40 -7.83 22.48
C ASN A 448 -35.43 -7.15 23.39
N GLY A 449 -35.33 -7.34 24.71
CA GLY A 449 -36.19 -6.66 25.67
C GLY A 449 -36.00 -5.14 25.70
N LEU A 450 -34.79 -4.65 25.46
CA LEU A 450 -34.47 -3.22 25.39
C LEU A 450 -34.96 -2.59 24.08
N LEU A 451 -34.70 -3.25 22.94
CA LEU A 451 -35.17 -2.84 21.61
C LEU A 451 -36.71 -2.83 21.52
N SER A 452 -37.41 -3.71 22.26
CA SER A 452 -38.88 -3.66 22.35
C SER A 452 -39.43 -2.54 23.25
N GLN A 453 -38.58 -1.78 23.94
CA GLN A 453 -38.96 -0.72 24.89
C GLN A 453 -38.53 0.68 24.43
N THR A 454 -37.61 0.79 23.48
CA THR A 454 -37.06 2.07 23.00
C THR A 454 -36.85 2.06 21.49
N ASP A 455 -37.31 3.10 20.79
CA ASP A 455 -36.97 3.33 19.38
C ASP A 455 -35.50 3.74 19.15
N ASP A 456 -34.75 3.99 20.22
CA ASP A 456 -33.34 4.39 20.21
C ASP A 456 -32.42 3.39 19.49
N ILE A 457 -31.32 3.92 18.96
CA ILE A 457 -30.23 3.13 18.40
C ILE A 457 -29.36 2.56 19.54
N LEU A 458 -29.06 1.27 19.44
CA LEU A 458 -28.29 0.52 20.42
C LEU A 458 -26.94 0.10 19.85
N LEU A 459 -25.85 0.63 20.43
CA LEU A 459 -24.49 0.16 20.13
C LEU A 459 -24.08 -0.87 21.20
N TYR A 460 -23.83 -2.12 20.81
CA TYR A 460 -23.44 -3.20 21.72
C TYR A 460 -22.02 -3.70 21.47
N PHE A 461 -21.18 -3.66 22.51
CA PHE A 461 -19.78 -4.05 22.49
C PHE A 461 -19.61 -5.51 22.88
N TRP A 462 -19.46 -6.40 21.90
CA TRP A 462 -19.56 -7.84 22.15
C TRP A 462 -18.42 -8.42 22.99
N GLN A 463 -17.23 -7.82 22.92
CA GLN A 463 -16.07 -8.27 23.69
C GLN A 463 -16.16 -7.89 25.17
N THR A 464 -16.64 -6.68 25.48
CA THR A 464 -16.73 -6.16 26.86
C THR A 464 -18.10 -6.38 27.51
N ARG A 465 -19.10 -6.85 26.75
CA ARG A 465 -20.52 -6.96 27.16
C ARG A 465 -21.10 -5.62 27.65
N GLN A 466 -20.67 -4.52 27.05
CA GLN A 466 -21.17 -3.18 27.32
C GLN A 466 -22.11 -2.71 26.21
N TYR A 467 -22.94 -1.71 26.49
CA TYR A 467 -23.78 -1.07 25.49
C TYR A 467 -23.98 0.42 25.78
N THR A 468 -24.37 1.18 24.76
CA THR A 468 -24.87 2.54 24.92
C THR A 468 -26.08 2.78 24.02
N GLN A 469 -27.01 3.59 24.49
CA GLN A 469 -28.24 3.98 23.78
C GLN A 469 -28.04 5.38 23.21
N LEU A 470 -28.44 5.59 21.97
CA LEU A 470 -28.36 6.84 21.23
C LEU A 470 -29.73 7.18 20.67
N SER A 471 -30.16 8.43 20.83
CA SER A 471 -31.44 8.91 20.30
C SER A 471 -31.59 8.55 18.83
N SER A 472 -32.75 8.02 18.45
CA SER A 472 -33.11 7.80 17.05
C SER A 472 -33.78 9.01 16.39
N MET A 473 -33.67 10.20 16.98
CA MET A 473 -34.24 11.42 16.41
C MET A 473 -33.27 12.05 15.39
N PRO A 474 -33.77 12.55 14.23
CA PRO A 474 -32.91 13.12 13.18
C PRO A 474 -31.98 14.25 13.65
N GLN A 475 -32.42 15.08 14.59
CA GLN A 475 -31.59 16.17 15.13
C GLN A 475 -30.35 15.69 15.91
N ASP A 476 -30.30 14.42 16.33
CA ASP A 476 -29.20 13.83 17.08
C ASP A 476 -28.20 13.08 16.19
N GLU A 477 -28.36 13.12 14.86
CA GLU A 477 -27.43 12.53 13.86
C GLU A 477 -25.97 12.91 14.12
N HIS A 478 -25.71 14.20 14.35
CA HIS A 478 -24.35 14.69 14.62
C HIS A 478 -23.74 14.08 15.90
N LEU A 479 -24.54 13.76 16.92
CA LEU A 479 -24.08 13.11 18.14
C LEU A 479 -23.74 11.63 17.89
N PHE A 480 -24.54 10.95 17.07
CA PHE A 480 -24.26 9.59 16.60
C PHE A 480 -22.97 9.53 15.79
N ASP A 481 -22.82 10.43 14.82
CA ASP A 481 -21.65 10.52 13.94
C ASP A 481 -20.37 10.86 14.71
N SER A 482 -20.44 11.78 15.68
CA SER A 482 -19.30 12.11 16.54
C SER A 482 -18.82 10.89 17.34
N LYS A 483 -19.74 10.19 18.01
CA LYS A 483 -19.43 8.98 18.80
C LYS A 483 -18.90 7.84 17.93
N THR A 484 -19.55 7.55 16.80
CA THR A 484 -19.12 6.44 15.93
C THR A 484 -17.82 6.74 15.18
N ARG A 485 -17.53 7.99 14.84
CA ARG A 485 -16.22 8.43 14.32
C ARG A 485 -15.11 8.23 15.36
N LEU A 486 -15.37 8.57 16.62
CA LEU A 486 -14.41 8.37 17.72
C LEU A 486 -14.11 6.87 17.93
N LEU A 487 -15.14 6.02 17.93
CA LEU A 487 -14.98 4.56 17.96
C LEU A 487 -14.22 4.02 16.72
N ALA A 488 -14.51 4.52 15.53
CA ALA A 488 -13.79 4.15 14.30
C ALA A 488 -12.29 4.50 14.36
N ASN A 489 -11.95 5.63 14.99
CA ASN A 489 -10.57 6.06 15.25
C ASN A 489 -9.90 5.19 16.33
N GLN A 490 -10.63 4.74 17.34
CA GLN A 490 -10.23 3.72 18.33
C GLN A 490 -10.21 2.29 17.76
N HIS A 491 -9.97 2.17 16.45
CA HIS A 491 -9.88 0.90 15.71
C HIS A 491 -11.11 -0.02 15.83
N GLN A 492 -12.30 0.50 16.15
CA GLN A 492 -13.53 -0.30 16.15
C GLN A 492 -14.13 -0.42 14.74
N MET A 493 -14.88 -1.50 14.52
CA MET A 493 -15.72 -1.79 13.37
C MET A 493 -17.17 -2.01 13.80
N PHE A 494 -18.08 -1.84 12.85
CA PHE A 494 -19.52 -1.92 13.07
C PHE A 494 -20.09 -3.07 12.24
N ILE A 495 -20.94 -3.89 12.85
CA ILE A 495 -21.64 -5.00 12.19
C ILE A 495 -23.14 -4.78 12.39
N SER A 496 -23.91 -4.91 11.31
CA SER A 496 -25.37 -5.05 11.35
C SER A 496 -25.78 -6.48 10.99
N ILE A 497 -26.88 -6.96 11.54
CA ILE A 497 -27.46 -8.28 11.27
C ILE A 497 -28.78 -8.08 10.55
N SER A 498 -28.74 -7.95 9.22
CA SER A 498 -29.96 -7.90 8.41
C SER A 498 -30.27 -9.30 7.88
N ARG A 499 -31.53 -9.74 8.02
CA ARG A 499 -32.02 -11.06 7.54
C ARG A 499 -31.14 -12.23 7.99
N SER A 500 -30.78 -12.24 9.28
CA SER A 500 -29.92 -13.25 9.92
C SER A 500 -28.52 -13.42 9.31
N LYS A 501 -28.01 -12.43 8.56
CA LYS A 501 -26.62 -12.41 8.05
C LYS A 501 -25.85 -11.19 8.59
N PRO A 502 -24.76 -11.39 9.35
CA PRO A 502 -23.90 -10.30 9.77
C PRO A 502 -23.18 -9.70 8.56
N HIS A 503 -23.18 -8.38 8.45
CA HIS A 503 -22.39 -7.65 7.45
C HIS A 503 -21.73 -6.42 8.08
N LEU A 504 -20.52 -6.14 7.62
CA LEU A 504 -19.74 -4.98 8.01
C LEU A 504 -20.39 -3.70 7.46
N VAL A 505 -20.60 -2.71 8.33
CA VAL A 505 -21.18 -1.41 7.95
C VAL A 505 -20.07 -0.35 7.92
N PRO A 506 -19.77 0.26 6.75
CA PRO A 506 -18.86 1.40 6.68
C PRO A 506 -19.44 2.62 7.41
N PRO A 507 -18.64 3.46 8.10
CA PRO A 507 -19.13 4.63 8.82
C PRO A 507 -20.05 5.55 8.01
N LYS A 508 -19.78 5.72 6.71
CA LYS A 508 -20.60 6.52 5.78
C LYS A 508 -22.09 6.07 5.67
N TYR A 509 -22.38 4.80 5.93
CA TYR A 509 -23.73 4.23 5.85
C TYR A 509 -24.27 3.79 7.22
N LEU A 510 -23.57 4.17 8.29
CA LEU A 510 -23.79 3.61 9.61
C LEU A 510 -25.06 4.14 10.26
N TYR A 511 -25.34 5.43 10.13
CA TYR A 511 -26.56 6.06 10.65
C TYR A 511 -27.82 5.51 9.96
N ASP A 512 -27.86 5.52 8.62
CA ASP A 512 -28.94 4.92 7.82
C ASP A 512 -29.22 3.45 8.20
N THR A 513 -28.15 2.68 8.44
CA THR A 513 -28.27 1.26 8.79
C THR A 513 -28.74 1.09 10.24
N ALA A 514 -28.25 1.92 11.15
CA ALA A 514 -28.68 1.93 12.54
C ALA A 514 -30.14 2.37 12.69
N MET A 515 -30.63 3.30 11.87
CA MET A 515 -32.04 3.69 11.84
C MET A 515 -32.98 2.57 11.40
N ARG A 516 -32.55 1.75 10.44
CA ARG A 516 -33.32 0.59 9.96
C ARG A 516 -33.29 -0.59 10.92
N GLU A 517 -32.10 -0.94 11.42
CA GLU A 517 -31.85 -2.21 12.09
C GLU A 517 -31.82 -2.08 13.62
N LYS A 518 -31.76 -0.84 14.15
CA LYS A 518 -31.74 -0.40 15.56
C LYS A 518 -30.59 -0.92 16.42
N LEU A 519 -30.06 -2.12 16.16
CA LEU A 519 -28.90 -2.71 16.81
C LEU A 519 -27.67 -2.67 15.89
N ILE A 520 -26.57 -2.13 16.40
CA ILE A 520 -25.25 -2.21 15.79
C ILE A 520 -24.29 -2.88 16.77
N LEU A 521 -23.58 -3.92 16.33
CA LEU A 521 -22.52 -4.54 17.11
C LEU A 521 -21.20 -3.78 16.87
N VAL A 522 -20.45 -3.54 17.94
CA VAL A 522 -19.18 -2.82 17.95
C VAL A 522 -18.06 -3.69 18.54
N GLY A 523 -16.90 -3.70 17.88
CA GLY A 523 -15.72 -4.45 18.32
C GLY A 523 -14.53 -4.18 17.39
N PRO A 524 -13.34 -4.70 17.67
CA PRO A 524 -12.10 -4.23 17.04
C PRO A 524 -11.93 -4.70 15.59
N LYS A 525 -11.34 -3.83 14.76
CA LYS A 525 -11.05 -4.06 13.33
C LYS A 525 -10.15 -5.27 13.07
N HIS A 526 -9.35 -5.74 14.03
CA HIS A 526 -8.54 -6.96 13.85
C HIS A 526 -9.39 -8.25 13.82
N ASP A 527 -10.61 -8.23 14.36
CA ASP A 527 -11.58 -9.33 14.21
C ASP A 527 -12.07 -9.47 12.74
N ARG A 528 -11.73 -8.54 11.82
CA ARG A 528 -12.01 -8.67 10.37
C ARG A 528 -11.36 -9.88 9.70
N MET A 529 -10.30 -10.46 10.25
CA MET A 529 -9.57 -11.56 9.59
C MET A 529 -10.39 -12.86 9.41
N GLY A 530 -11.63 -12.91 9.93
CA GLY A 530 -12.57 -14.03 9.78
C GLY A 530 -13.77 -13.80 8.84
N LEU A 531 -13.78 -12.78 7.99
CA LEU A 531 -14.92 -12.49 7.07
C LEU A 531 -14.68 -12.90 5.60
N SER A 532 -13.53 -13.54 5.30
CA SER A 532 -13.35 -14.33 4.08
C SER A 532 -13.74 -15.79 4.34
N ILE A 533 -14.26 -16.48 3.32
CA ILE A 533 -15.09 -17.69 3.45
C ILE A 533 -14.39 -18.90 4.10
N ASP A 534 -13.05 -18.96 4.13
CA ASP A 534 -12.29 -20.15 4.56
C ASP A 534 -11.55 -20.05 5.93
N LEU A 535 -11.65 -18.95 6.69
CA LEU A 535 -11.09 -18.87 8.06
C LEU A 535 -12.17 -18.89 9.17
N MET A 536 -13.09 -19.83 9.00
CA MET A 536 -14.36 -19.97 9.73
C MET A 536 -14.26 -20.97 10.90
N SER A 537 -13.66 -20.59 12.03
CA SER A 537 -13.85 -21.37 13.29
C SER A 537 -13.75 -20.59 14.61
N GLN A 538 -12.66 -19.88 14.93
CA GLN A 538 -12.52 -19.28 16.27
C GLN A 538 -13.26 -17.94 16.44
N ALA A 539 -13.09 -17.00 15.49
CA ALA A 539 -13.92 -15.80 15.46
C ALA A 539 -15.39 -16.15 15.15
N GLN A 540 -15.61 -17.15 14.29
CA GLN A 540 -16.93 -17.69 14.00
C GLN A 540 -17.59 -18.24 15.26
N ASN A 541 -16.94 -19.07 16.07
CA ASN A 541 -17.53 -19.60 17.32
C ASN A 541 -17.81 -18.52 18.39
N ARG A 542 -17.18 -17.34 18.32
CA ARG A 542 -17.51 -16.21 19.22
C ARG A 542 -18.68 -15.38 18.71
N ILE A 543 -18.68 -15.05 17.41
CA ILE A 543 -19.76 -14.26 16.80
C ILE A 543 -21.01 -15.11 16.58
N PHE A 544 -20.89 -16.33 16.04
CA PHE A 544 -22.01 -17.28 15.96
C PHE A 544 -22.37 -17.86 17.32
N GLY A 545 -21.43 -18.11 18.24
CA GLY A 545 -21.80 -18.44 19.63
C GLY A 545 -22.64 -17.34 20.30
N PHE A 546 -22.42 -16.07 19.93
CA PHE A 546 -23.32 -14.97 20.26
C PHE A 546 -24.63 -15.02 19.46
N LEU A 547 -24.60 -15.09 18.12
CA LEU A 547 -25.82 -15.10 17.27
C LEU A 547 -26.77 -16.27 17.55
N ASP A 548 -26.23 -17.47 17.77
CA ASP A 548 -26.95 -18.69 18.16
C ASP A 548 -27.54 -18.54 19.57
N SER A 549 -26.85 -17.84 20.49
CA SER A 549 -27.42 -17.45 21.79
C SER A 549 -28.48 -16.34 21.68
N VAL A 550 -28.57 -15.66 20.52
CA VAL A 550 -29.47 -14.54 20.25
C VAL A 550 -30.70 -14.92 19.43
N ASN A 551 -30.69 -16.08 18.77
CA ASN A 551 -31.86 -16.72 18.20
C ASN A 551 -32.68 -15.78 17.28
N LEU A 552 -31.97 -14.95 16.50
CA LEU A 552 -32.50 -13.98 15.51
C LEU A 552 -33.02 -14.69 14.24
N HIS A 553 -33.79 -15.76 14.44
CA HIS A 553 -34.42 -16.56 13.39
C HIS A 553 -35.85 -16.11 13.06
N GLU A 554 -36.44 -15.23 13.88
CA GLU A 554 -37.67 -14.51 13.54
C GLU A 554 -37.34 -13.04 13.22
N PRO A 555 -37.95 -12.46 12.18
CA PRO A 555 -37.81 -11.04 11.89
C PRO A 555 -38.44 -10.21 13.01
N ILE A 556 -37.72 -9.18 13.44
CA ILE A 556 -38.28 -8.12 14.29
C ILE A 556 -39.46 -7.49 13.53
N ALA A 557 -40.63 -7.44 14.17
CA ALA A 557 -41.90 -7.00 13.59
C ALA A 557 -42.19 -5.53 13.89
#